data_AF-A0A078R6R0-F1
#
_entry.id   AF-A0A078R6R0-F1
#
_cell.length_a   1.000
_cell.length_b   1.000
_cell.length_c   1.000
_cell.angle_alpha   90.00
_cell.angle_beta   90.00
_cell.angle_gamma   90.00
#
_symmetry.space_group_name_H-M   'P 1'
#
loop_
_entity.id
_entity.type
_entity.pdbx_description
1 polymer ?
#
loop_
_entity_poly.entity_id
_entity_poly.type
_entity_poly.pdbx_seq_one_letter_code
_entity_poly.pdbx_strand_id
1 'polypeptide(L)' 'MLAEKGRTNKWLAVQVGKDPATISKWCTNAAQPSLEMLLQVAKVLEVEVKDLIREQDE' A
#
# COMPACT_ATOMS: atom_id res chain seq x y z
N MET A 1 -2.27 7.63 4.60
CA MET A 1 -1.77 6.34 5.13
C MET A 1 -0.26 6.27 5.32
N LEU A 2 0.58 6.28 4.28
CA LEU A 2 2.03 6.14 4.47
C LEU A 2 2.68 7.35 5.18
N ALA A 3 2.31 8.56 4.77
CA ALA A 3 2.78 9.79 5.41
C ALA A 3 2.31 9.92 6.87
N GLU A 4 1.08 9.47 7.17
CA GLU A 4 0.51 9.49 8.52
C GLU A 4 1.26 8.57 9.50
N LYS A 5 1.84 7.46 8.99
CA LYS A 5 2.72 6.58 9.77
C LYS A 5 4.21 6.94 9.64
N GLY A 6 4.55 8.08 9.03
CA GLY A 6 5.94 8.51 8.82
C GLY A 6 6.78 7.56 7.95
N ARG A 7 6.14 6.77 7.09
CA ARG A 7 6.80 5.79 6.22
C ARG A 7 6.90 6.31 4.79
N THR A 8 7.99 5.98 4.11
CA THR A 8 8.23 6.36 2.72
C THR A 8 7.86 5.22 1.76
N ASN A 9 7.57 5.54 0.50
CA ASN A 9 7.32 4.52 -0.53
C ASN A 9 8.52 3.58 -0.70
N LYS A 10 9.75 4.11 -0.56
CA LYS A 10 10.98 3.30 -0.56
C LYS A 10 11.03 2.33 0.61
N TRP A 11 10.60 2.75 1.80
CA TRP A 11 10.54 1.87 2.96
C TRP A 11 9.56 0.72 2.74
N LEU A 12 8.33 1.01 2.28
CA LEU A 12 7.34 -0.04 2.02
C LEU A 12 7.81 -0.99 0.92
N ALA A 13 8.40 -0.47 -0.15
CA ALA A 13 8.99 -1.23 -1.24
C ALA A 13 9.98 -2.30 -0.75
N VAL A 14 10.87 -1.94 0.17
CA VAL A 14 11.80 -2.88 0.81
C VAL A 14 11.07 -3.93 1.64
N GLN A 15 10.04 -3.54 2.42
CA GLN A 15 9.30 -4.48 3.26
C GLN A 15 8.52 -5.52 2.45
N VAL A 16 7.98 -5.14 1.29
CA VAL A 16 7.16 -6.03 0.45
C VAL A 16 7.92 -6.62 -0.74
N GLY A 17 9.22 -6.33 -0.87
CA GLY A 17 10.06 -6.83 -1.96
C GLY A 17 9.60 -6.36 -3.34
N LYS A 18 9.13 -5.11 -3.45
CA LYS A 18 8.67 -4.50 -4.72
C LYS A 18 9.44 -3.26 -5.07
N ASP A 19 9.33 -2.85 -6.32
CA ASP A 19 9.92 -1.61 -6.78
C ASP A 19 9.16 -0.39 -6.22
N PRO A 20 9.85 0.69 -5.81
CA PRO A 20 9.21 1.92 -5.35
C PRO A 20 8.20 2.51 -6.37
N ALA A 21 8.44 2.33 -7.67
CA ALA A 21 7.49 2.75 -8.71
C ALA A 21 6.19 1.94 -8.68
N THR A 22 6.27 0.64 -8.34
CA THR A 22 5.06 -0.20 -8.13
C THR A 22 4.25 0.31 -6.95
N ILE A 23 4.90 0.62 -5.82
CA ILE A 23 4.22 1.19 -4.65
C ILE A 23 3.58 2.54 -4.98
N SER A 24 4.29 3.37 -5.76
CA SER A 24 3.76 4.66 -6.21
C SER A 24 2.47 4.49 -7.02
N LYS A 25 2.43 3.51 -7.95
CA LYS A 25 1.24 3.21 -8.75
C LYS A 25 0.06 2.76 -7.90
N TRP A 26 0.30 2.01 -6.82
CA TRP A 26 -0.75 1.65 -5.86
C TRP A 26 -1.28 2.86 -5.09
N CYS A 27 -0.39 3.75 -4.67
CA CYS A 27 -0.79 4.97 -3.95
C CYS A 27 -1.59 5.94 -4.83
N THR A 28 -1.29 6.00 -6.13
CA THR A 28 -2.02 6.81 -7.11
C THR A 28 -3.21 6.07 -7.75
N ASN A 29 -3.51 4.85 -7.31
CA ASN A 29 -4.52 3.97 -7.89
C ASN A 29 -4.37 3.72 -9.41
N ALA A 30 -3.15 3.91 -9.96
CA ALA A 30 -2.86 3.65 -11.36
C ALA A 30 -2.69 2.15 -11.64
N ALA A 31 -2.41 1.36 -10.61
CA ALA A 31 -2.47 -0.09 -10.62
C ALA A 31 -2.95 -0.55 -9.25
N GLN A 32 -3.68 -1.67 -9.20
CA GLN A 32 -4.08 -2.26 -7.93
C GLN A 32 -3.13 -3.41 -7.53
N PRO A 33 -2.76 -3.51 -6.25
CA PRO A 33 -2.12 -4.69 -5.70
C PRO A 33 -3.08 -5.89 -5.74
N SER A 34 -2.53 -7.11 -5.79
CA SER A 34 -3.33 -8.32 -5.55
C SER A 34 -3.80 -8.37 -4.09
N LEU A 35 -4.83 -9.17 -3.81
CA LEU A 35 -5.34 -9.39 -2.45
C LEU A 35 -4.23 -9.86 -1.48
N GLU A 36 -3.39 -10.77 -1.95
CA GLU A 36 -2.25 -11.28 -1.18
C GLU A 36 -1.27 -10.17 -0.79
N MET A 37 -1.05 -9.22 -1.71
CA MET A 37 -0.19 -8.07 -1.46
C MET A 37 -0.85 -7.03 -0.56
N LEU A 38 -2.17 -6.82 -0.67
CA LEU A 38 -2.92 -5.99 0.28
C LEU A 38 -2.79 -6.52 1.71
N LEU A 39 -2.93 -7.83 1.90
CA LEU A 39 -2.75 -8.47 3.20
C LEU A 39 -1.33 -8.27 3.74
N GLN A 40 -0.32 -8.41 2.88
CA GLN A 40 1.07 -8.21 3.26
C GLN A 40 1.35 -6.74 3.66
N VAL A 41 0.85 -5.78 2.88
CA VAL A 41 0.97 -4.35 3.17
C VAL A 41 0.25 -4.00 4.47
N ALA A 42 -0.95 -4.54 4.70
CA ALA A 42 -1.73 -4.32 5.92
C ALA A 42 -0.97 -4.82 7.16
N LYS A 43 -0.35 -6.00 7.06
CA LYS A 43 0.50 -6.58 8.10
C LYS A 43 1.74 -5.72 8.39
N VAL A 44 2.42 -5.27 7.34
CA VAL A 44 3.64 -4.43 7.45
C VAL A 44 3.31 -3.06 8.05
N LEU A 45 2.16 -2.50 7.67
CA LEU A 45 1.72 -1.20 8.15
C LEU A 45 0.94 -1.26 9.47
N GLU A 46 0.66 -2.46 9.99
CA GLU A 46 -0.16 -2.67 11.20
C GLU A 46 -1.50 -1.91 11.10
N VAL A 47 -2.23 -2.17 10.02
CA VAL A 47 -3.57 -1.65 9.74
C VAL A 47 -4.48 -2.79 9.26
N GLU A 48 -5.79 -2.57 9.23
CA GLU A 48 -6.70 -3.55 8.64
C GLU A 48 -6.69 -3.43 7.11
N VAL A 49 -6.99 -4.51 6.39
CA VAL A 49 -7.00 -4.48 4.90
C VAL A 49 -8.02 -3.47 4.37
N LYS A 50 -9.14 -3.30 5.08
CA LYS A 50 -10.19 -2.33 4.74
C LYS A 50 -9.67 -0.89 4.72
N ASP A 51 -8.68 -0.56 5.56
CA ASP A 51 -8.03 0.75 5.56
C ASP A 51 -7.30 0.99 4.22
N LEU A 52 -6.75 -0.05 3.60
CA LEU A 52 -6.03 0.08 2.32
C LEU A 52 -6.96 0.22 1.11
N ILE A 53 -8.27 -0.03 1.28
CA ILE A 53 -9.25 0.00 0.21
C ILE A 53 -9.96 1.36 0.27
N ARG A 54 -9.98 2.06 -0.85
CA ARG A 54 -10.81 3.26 -0.99
C ARG A 54 -12.16 2.87 -1.55
N GLU A 55 -13.22 3.26 -0.86
CA GLU A 55 -14.58 3.23 -1.40
C GLU A 55 -14.61 4.21 -2.58
N GLN A 56 -15.04 3.74 -3.75
CA GLN A 56 -15.40 4.67 -4.83
C GLN A 56 -16.84 5.09 -4.55
N ASP A 57 -17.04 6.25 -3.96
CA ASP A 57 -18.31 6.96 -4.08
C ASP A 57 -18.46 7.42 -5.54
N GLU A 58 -19.62 7.11 -6.14
CA GLU A 58 -20.08 7.67 -7.43
C GLU A 58 -20.28 9.18 -7.35
#